data_AF-A0A9F2R3A9-F1
#
_entry.id   AF-A0A9F2R3A9-F1
#
_cell.length_a   1.000
_cell.length_b   1.000
_cell.length_c   1.000
_cell.angle_alpha   90.00
_cell.angle_beta   90.00
_cell.angle_gamma   90.00
#
_symmetry.space_group_name_H-M   'P 1'
#
loop_
_entity.id
_entity.type
_entity.pdbx_description
1 polymer ?
#
loop_
_entity_poly.entity_id
_entity_poly.type
_entity_poly.pdbx_seq_one_letter_code
_entity_poly.pdbx_strand_id
1 'polypeptide(L)'
;CLVKSWAAILATSKAQPLLFRIIDCLLLPHAVLQQEKELPAVMLAAIREHLPFFLQGLSFICCHCQSQTQSAYLNQLLRNVIHQYLGRFLLLSSDTSRTGQHPILLALHSSATTPEAIHLHKTSVQVISENYLQFRGNAPPPRLGSVLAFTLEALQRTKSIEICDVETLLPSVLKCLILVNEPQVKKLCTEILQYLVEGCQARSGGELATQLISVFRQFIQDYTTVYDNQVYSILETVTVLDQSLVICLIPAMTEALKNSEYKQGLGRNTLQREAYKRLLSQLTEAGRMEILKLEKEFY
;
A
#
# COMPACT_ATOMS: atom_id res chain seq x y z
N CYS A 1 20.32 21.96 0.12
CA CYS A 1 20.36 21.06 1.30
C CYS A 1 21.60 20.17 1.22
N LEU A 2 22.42 20.12 2.29
CA LEU A 2 23.74 19.48 2.32
C LEU A 2 23.70 17.98 2.00
N VAL A 3 22.76 17.23 2.59
CA VAL A 3 22.68 15.77 2.40
C VAL A 3 22.32 15.37 0.97
N LYS A 4 21.43 16.11 0.29
CA LYS A 4 21.16 15.88 -1.14
C LYS A 4 22.38 16.22 -2.01
N SER A 5 23.03 17.34 -1.73
CA SER A 5 24.11 17.86 -2.58
C SER A 5 25.41 17.07 -2.41
N TRP A 6 25.64 16.51 -1.21
CA TRP A 6 26.86 15.78 -0.84
C TRP A 6 26.60 14.27 -0.73
N ALA A 7 25.46 13.78 -1.24
CA ALA A 7 25.03 12.39 -1.10
C ALA A 7 26.09 11.40 -1.60
N ALA A 8 26.72 11.69 -2.75
CA ALA A 8 27.79 10.86 -3.31
C ALA A 8 29.04 10.77 -2.40
N ILE A 9 29.39 11.86 -1.71
CA ILE A 9 30.51 11.90 -0.76
C ILE A 9 30.13 11.13 0.52
N LEU A 10 28.92 11.37 1.02
CA LEU A 10 28.39 10.75 2.24
C LEU A 10 28.11 9.24 2.08
N ALA A 11 27.92 8.76 0.84
CA ALA A 11 27.80 7.34 0.53
C ALA A 11 29.10 6.56 0.74
N THR A 12 30.25 7.25 0.79
CA THR A 12 31.55 6.62 1.07
C THR A 12 31.70 6.27 2.55
N SER A 13 32.32 5.13 2.85
CA SER A 13 32.50 4.64 4.23
C SER A 13 33.23 5.62 5.16
N LYS A 14 34.11 6.47 4.62
CA LYS A 14 34.88 7.46 5.40
C LYS A 14 34.03 8.62 5.93
N ALA A 15 32.93 8.96 5.26
CA ALA A 15 32.07 10.09 5.62
C ALA A 15 30.81 9.68 6.40
N GLN A 16 30.58 8.38 6.60
CA GLN A 16 29.41 7.85 7.33
C GLN A 16 29.28 8.30 8.79
N PRO A 17 30.38 8.41 9.59
CA PRO A 17 30.24 8.92 10.96
C PRO A 17 29.66 10.34 11.02
N LEU A 18 29.96 11.17 10.01
CA LEU A 18 29.38 12.50 9.87
C LEU A 18 27.91 12.42 9.47
N LEU A 19 27.55 11.50 8.56
CA LEU A 19 26.16 11.25 8.18
C LEU A 19 25.30 10.87 9.38
N PHE A 20 25.77 9.94 10.23
CA PHE A 20 25.01 9.54 11.43
C PHE A 20 24.81 10.71 12.39
N ARG A 21 25.84 11.54 12.62
CA ARG A 21 25.67 12.77 13.42
C ARG A 21 24.69 13.76 12.82
N ILE A 22 24.68 13.92 11.49
CA ILE A 22 23.70 14.76 10.80
C ILE A 22 22.28 14.22 11.02
N ILE A 23 22.09 12.91 10.91
CA ILE A 23 20.78 12.29 11.11
C ILE A 23 20.31 12.47 12.56
N ASP A 24 21.13 12.12 13.54
CA ASP A 24 20.77 12.16 14.96
C ASP A 24 20.51 13.59 15.44
N CYS A 25 21.33 14.57 15.03
CA CYS A 25 21.22 15.94 15.50
C CYS A 25 20.20 16.78 14.72
N LEU A 26 20.04 16.55 13.41
CA LEU A 26 19.23 17.43 12.54
C LEU A 26 17.93 16.77 12.05
N LEU A 27 17.91 15.47 11.80
CA LEU A 27 16.71 14.78 11.28
C LEU A 27 15.88 14.13 12.37
N LEU A 28 16.48 13.63 13.44
CA LEU A 28 15.78 12.99 14.55
C LEU A 28 16.06 13.70 15.89
N PRO A 29 15.91 15.04 16.00
CA PRO A 29 16.08 15.69 17.28
C PRO A 29 15.05 15.15 18.27
N HIS A 30 15.40 15.06 19.56
CA HIS A 30 14.52 14.52 20.60
C HIS A 30 13.12 15.14 20.63
N ALA A 31 12.99 16.41 20.23
CA ALA A 31 11.70 17.09 20.12
C ALA A 31 10.78 16.50 19.03
N VAL A 32 11.33 15.97 17.93
CA VAL A 32 10.55 15.31 16.86
C VAL A 32 10.00 13.97 17.34
N LEU A 33 10.74 13.24 18.18
CA LEU A 33 10.32 11.95 18.77
C LEU A 33 9.09 12.08 19.68
N GLN A 34 8.86 13.27 20.26
CA GLN A 34 7.67 13.56 21.05
C GLN A 34 6.52 14.00 20.13
N GLN A 35 5.82 13.04 19.52
CA GLN A 35 4.76 13.31 18.53
C GLN A 35 3.61 14.18 19.06
N GLU A 36 3.32 14.11 20.37
CA GLU A 36 2.24 14.86 21.02
C GLU A 36 2.60 16.33 21.32
N LYS A 37 3.90 16.66 21.32
CA LYS A 37 4.36 18.01 21.65
C LYS A 37 4.47 18.86 20.39
N GLU A 38 3.79 20.01 20.41
CA GLU A 38 3.91 21.01 19.36
C GLU A 38 5.37 21.48 19.23
N LEU A 39 5.84 21.56 17.98
CA LEU A 39 7.16 22.10 17.68
C LEU A 39 7.07 23.61 17.44
N PRO A 40 8.11 24.39 17.76
CA PRO A 40 8.18 25.80 17.41
C PRO A 40 7.93 26.00 15.90
N ALA A 41 7.15 27.02 15.53
CA ALA A 41 6.74 27.27 14.15
C ALA A 41 7.93 27.40 13.18
N VAL A 42 9.01 28.04 13.62
CA VAL A 42 10.26 28.19 12.84
C VAL A 42 10.90 26.84 12.55
N MET A 43 10.90 25.94 13.52
CA MET A 43 11.43 24.58 13.36
C MET A 43 10.56 23.75 12.41
N LEU A 44 9.22 23.86 12.51
CA LEU A 44 8.30 23.21 11.58
C LEU A 44 8.47 23.71 10.14
N ALA A 45 8.66 25.02 9.95
CA ALA A 45 8.92 25.60 8.63
C ALA A 45 10.22 25.06 8.02
N ALA A 46 11.31 25.06 8.79
CA ALA A 46 12.60 24.52 8.36
C ALA A 46 12.53 23.02 8.02
N ILE A 47 11.81 22.23 8.83
CA ILE A 47 11.57 20.81 8.55
C ILE A 47 10.78 20.66 7.24
N ARG A 48 9.69 21.40 7.06
CA ARG A 48 8.88 21.31 5.83
C ARG A 48 9.67 21.65 4.58
N GLU A 49 10.55 22.65 4.65
CA GLU A 49 11.36 23.10 3.52
C GLU A 49 12.50 22.13 3.19
N HIS A 50 13.17 21.57 4.20
CA HIS A 50 14.42 20.84 3.99
C HIS A 50 14.30 19.31 4.04
N LEU A 51 13.34 18.76 4.78
CA LEU A 51 13.13 17.31 4.90
C LEU A 51 13.00 16.59 3.56
N PRO A 52 12.29 17.12 2.53
CA PRO A 52 12.19 16.44 1.25
C PRO A 52 13.55 16.15 0.61
N PHE A 53 14.47 17.12 0.69
CA PHE A 53 15.82 16.98 0.16
C PHE A 53 16.68 16.02 0.99
N PHE A 54 16.50 15.99 2.30
CA PHE A 54 17.19 15.01 3.15
C PHE A 54 16.75 13.58 2.81
N LEU A 55 15.46 13.33 2.64
CA LEU A 55 14.93 12.01 2.26
C LEU A 55 15.48 11.56 0.90
N GLN A 56 15.51 12.46 -0.08
CA GLN A 56 16.11 12.17 -1.40
C GLN A 56 17.60 11.83 -1.29
N GLY A 57 18.37 12.59 -0.50
CA GLY A 57 19.80 12.32 -0.30
C GLY A 57 20.07 11.02 0.46
N LEU A 58 19.26 10.71 1.48
CA LEU A 58 19.34 9.43 2.20
C LEU A 58 19.01 8.25 1.31
N SER A 59 17.96 8.35 0.48
CA SER A 59 17.63 7.29 -0.47
C SER A 59 18.77 7.05 -1.46
N PHE A 60 19.38 8.13 -1.97
CA PHE A 60 20.57 8.02 -2.81
C PHE A 60 21.71 7.27 -2.12
N ILE A 61 22.02 7.63 -0.88
CA ILE A 61 23.08 6.98 -0.10
C ILE A 61 22.78 5.50 0.11
N CYS A 62 21.52 5.14 0.39
CA CYS A 62 21.11 3.74 0.58
C CYS A 62 21.34 2.89 -0.68
N CYS A 63 21.02 3.43 -1.87
CA CYS A 63 21.20 2.75 -3.14
C CYS A 63 22.68 2.58 -3.56
N HIS A 64 23.55 3.52 -3.17
CA HIS A 64 24.96 3.54 -3.61
C HIS A 64 25.95 3.02 -2.57
N CYS A 65 25.48 2.57 -1.40
CA CYS A 65 26.35 2.04 -0.36
C CYS A 65 26.88 0.66 -0.75
N GLN A 66 28.21 0.50 -0.78
CA GLN A 66 28.88 -0.75 -1.19
C GLN A 66 28.84 -1.85 -0.12
N SER A 67 28.57 -1.51 1.15
CA SER A 67 28.53 -2.47 2.25
C SER A 67 27.08 -2.88 2.57
N GLN A 68 26.81 -4.19 2.52
CA GLN A 68 25.48 -4.75 2.77
C GLN A 68 24.96 -4.44 4.20
N THR A 69 25.80 -4.61 5.23
CA THR A 69 25.42 -4.34 6.62
C THR A 69 25.12 -2.87 6.86
N GLN A 70 25.90 -1.97 6.25
CA GLN A 70 25.70 -0.53 6.38
C GLN A 70 24.45 -0.07 5.63
N SER A 71 24.19 -0.62 4.44
CA SER A 71 22.96 -0.36 3.68
C SER A 71 21.72 -0.78 4.47
N ALA A 72 21.73 -1.94 5.15
CA ALA A 72 20.62 -2.38 5.99
C ALA A 72 20.33 -1.40 7.14
N TYR A 73 21.38 -0.92 7.83
CA TYR A 73 21.24 0.06 8.91
C TYR A 73 20.73 1.42 8.39
N LEU A 74 21.28 1.92 7.28
CA LEU A 74 20.84 3.17 6.65
C LEU A 74 19.38 3.10 6.19
N ASN A 75 18.97 1.94 5.65
CA ASN A 75 17.58 1.69 5.31
C ASN A 75 16.67 1.71 6.55
N GLN A 76 17.10 1.12 7.66
CA GLN A 76 16.36 1.21 8.91
C GLN A 76 16.25 2.66 9.41
N LEU A 77 17.32 3.46 9.29
CA LEU A 77 17.27 4.88 9.63
C LEU A 77 16.30 5.65 8.73
N LEU A 78 16.32 5.40 7.42
CA LEU A 78 15.37 6.01 6.49
C LEU A 78 13.93 5.66 6.86
N ARG A 79 13.65 4.38 7.16
CA ARG A 79 12.34 3.91 7.63
C ARG A 79 11.90 4.62 8.91
N ASN A 80 12.81 4.77 9.87
CA ASN A 80 12.53 5.47 11.13
C ASN A 80 12.20 6.94 10.91
N VAL A 81 12.97 7.64 10.06
CA VAL A 81 12.70 9.05 9.71
C VAL A 81 11.34 9.18 9.05
N ILE A 82 11.03 8.35 8.06
CA ILE A 82 9.72 8.34 7.37
C ILE A 82 8.60 8.11 8.39
N HIS A 83 8.72 7.09 9.25
CA HIS A 83 7.71 6.79 10.27
C HIS A 83 7.44 7.98 11.19
N GLN A 84 8.48 8.58 11.76
CA GLN A 84 8.33 9.69 12.71
C GLN A 84 7.67 10.92 12.07
N TYR A 85 8.10 11.29 10.87
CA TYR A 85 7.55 12.46 10.20
C TYR A 85 6.18 12.21 9.58
N LEU A 86 5.90 11.00 9.10
CA LEU A 86 4.57 10.63 8.61
C LEU A 86 3.56 10.71 9.75
N GLY A 87 3.87 10.13 10.91
CA GLY A 87 3.06 10.31 12.12
C GLY A 87 2.82 11.79 12.39
N ARG A 88 3.88 12.56 12.65
CA ARG A 88 3.77 13.97 13.05
C ARG A 88 2.98 14.84 12.07
N PHE A 89 3.16 14.72 10.76
CA PHE A 89 2.47 15.55 9.78
C PHE A 89 1.05 15.06 9.44
N LEU A 90 0.80 13.75 9.50
CA LEU A 90 -0.58 13.24 9.47
C LEU A 90 -1.36 13.65 10.71
N LEU A 91 -0.68 13.85 11.86
CA LEU A 91 -1.34 14.33 13.08
C LEU A 91 -1.87 15.76 12.95
N LEU A 92 -1.19 16.60 12.17
CA LEU A 92 -1.44 18.04 12.00
C LEU A 92 -2.38 18.36 10.83
N SER A 93 -2.67 17.40 9.95
CA SER A 93 -3.53 17.60 8.78
C SER A 93 -4.99 17.30 9.15
N SER A 94 -5.65 18.21 9.87
CA SER A 94 -7.10 18.16 10.08
C SER A 94 -7.88 18.44 8.79
N ASP A 95 -7.24 19.08 7.80
CA ASP A 95 -7.84 19.45 6.54
C ASP A 95 -7.31 18.58 5.40
N THR A 96 -8.22 17.92 4.69
CA THR A 96 -7.95 17.13 3.47
C THR A 96 -7.37 17.97 2.33
N SER A 97 -7.39 19.31 2.43
CA SER A 97 -6.87 20.24 1.43
C SER A 97 -5.36 20.48 1.50
N ARG A 98 -4.68 20.03 2.57
CA ARG A 98 -3.24 20.27 2.79
C ARG A 98 -2.36 19.03 2.62
N THR A 99 -2.93 17.89 2.24
CA THR A 99 -2.17 16.65 2.01
C THR A 99 -1.03 16.87 1.02
N GLY A 100 -1.24 17.70 -0.01
CA GLY A 100 -0.23 17.96 -1.02
C GLY A 100 1.02 18.73 -0.60
N GLN A 101 1.06 19.28 0.62
CA GLN A 101 2.24 19.95 1.19
C GLN A 101 3.03 19.04 2.15
N HIS A 102 2.68 17.75 2.25
CA HIS A 102 3.40 16.83 3.11
C HIS A 102 4.87 16.68 2.65
N PRO A 103 5.87 16.83 3.54
CA PRO A 103 7.28 16.80 3.13
C PRO A 103 7.70 15.50 2.44
N ILE A 104 7.15 14.37 2.87
CA ILE A 104 7.37 13.08 2.21
C ILE A 104 6.79 13.07 0.78
N LEU A 105 5.57 13.60 0.55
CA LEU A 105 5.00 13.72 -0.80
C LEU A 105 5.79 14.67 -1.69
N LEU A 106 6.38 15.73 -1.12
CA LEU A 106 7.29 16.61 -1.84
C LEU A 106 8.60 15.91 -2.20
N ALA A 107 9.07 14.98 -1.35
CA ALA A 107 10.25 14.18 -1.63
C ALA A 107 10.02 13.21 -2.81
N LEU A 108 8.79 12.69 -2.92
CA LEU A 108 8.36 11.78 -4.00
C LEU A 108 8.06 12.50 -5.32
N HIS A 109 7.83 13.82 -5.31
CA HIS A 109 7.45 14.63 -6.49
C HIS A 109 8.58 14.85 -7.52
N SER A 110 9.80 14.35 -7.30
CA SER A 110 10.85 14.49 -8.33
C SER A 110 10.52 13.58 -9.52
N SER A 111 10.16 14.22 -10.64
CA SER A 111 9.65 13.66 -11.91
C SER A 111 10.60 12.70 -12.66
N ALA A 112 11.24 11.75 -11.97
CA ALA A 112 12.16 10.82 -12.58
C ALA A 112 11.99 9.42 -11.96
N THR A 113 11.88 8.42 -12.84
CA THR A 113 11.98 6.99 -12.56
C THR A 113 13.40 6.60 -12.14
N THR A 114 14.04 7.40 -11.29
CA THR A 114 15.39 7.12 -10.82
C THR A 114 15.31 6.02 -9.74
N PRO A 115 16.32 5.16 -9.64
CA PRO A 115 16.30 4.06 -8.67
C PRO A 115 16.16 4.56 -7.23
N GLU A 116 16.64 5.76 -6.91
CA GLU A 116 16.55 6.36 -5.58
C GLU A 116 15.13 6.86 -5.27
N ALA A 117 14.42 7.38 -6.27
CA ALA A 117 13.02 7.81 -6.11
C ALA A 117 12.11 6.60 -5.91
N ILE A 118 12.33 5.54 -6.71
CA ILE A 118 11.63 4.24 -6.57
C ILE A 118 11.93 3.63 -5.20
N HIS A 119 13.18 3.65 -4.75
CA HIS A 119 13.58 3.15 -3.44
C HIS A 119 12.90 3.92 -2.29
N LEU A 120 12.83 5.25 -2.39
CA LEU A 120 12.15 6.09 -1.39
C LEU A 120 10.65 5.80 -1.36
N HIS A 121 10.02 5.66 -2.53
CA HIS A 121 8.61 5.26 -2.66
C HIS A 121 8.36 3.91 -1.99
N LYS A 122 9.13 2.88 -2.38
CA LYS A 122 9.04 1.53 -1.79
C LYS A 122 9.19 1.55 -0.27
N THR A 123 10.18 2.27 0.24
CA THR A 123 10.40 2.38 1.70
C THR A 123 9.23 3.09 2.38
N SER A 124 8.67 4.13 1.75
CA SER A 124 7.51 4.85 2.28
C SER A 124 6.27 3.97 2.33
N VAL A 125 5.97 3.25 1.26
CA VAL A 125 4.84 2.31 1.18
C VAL A 125 4.96 1.20 2.21
N GLN A 126 6.16 0.62 2.39
CA GLN A 126 6.41 -0.37 3.43
C GLN A 126 6.15 0.19 4.84
N VAL A 127 6.63 1.40 5.15
CA VAL A 127 6.38 2.03 6.45
C VAL A 127 4.88 2.27 6.67
N ILE A 128 4.14 2.71 5.65
CA ILE A 128 2.70 2.93 5.72
C ILE A 128 1.96 1.62 5.99
N SER A 129 2.22 0.60 5.17
CA SER A 129 1.58 -0.71 5.29
C SER A 129 1.85 -1.36 6.64
N GLU A 130 3.08 -1.27 7.14
CA GLU A 130 3.47 -1.92 8.41
C GLU A 130 3.03 -1.16 9.66
N ASN A 131 2.91 0.17 9.62
CA ASN A 131 2.70 0.95 10.85
C ASN A 131 1.33 1.64 10.92
N TYR A 132 0.67 1.87 9.78
CA TYR A 132 -0.52 2.72 9.70
C TYR A 132 -1.73 2.03 9.06
N LEU A 133 -1.53 0.91 8.36
CA LEU A 133 -2.63 0.10 7.78
C LEU A 133 -2.80 -1.28 8.44
N GLN A 134 -2.00 -1.60 9.47
CA GLN A 134 -2.15 -2.83 10.21
C GLN A 134 -3.32 -2.76 11.20
N PHE A 135 -4.24 -3.71 11.07
CA PHE A 135 -5.35 -3.90 12.02
C PHE A 135 -4.85 -4.67 13.24
N ARG A 136 -5.20 -4.18 14.43
CA ARG A 136 -5.04 -4.94 15.68
C ARG A 136 -6.31 -5.73 15.91
N GLY A 137 -6.31 -6.99 15.48
CA GLY A 137 -7.53 -7.80 15.37
C GLY A 137 -8.45 -7.24 14.29
N ASN A 138 -9.70 -6.92 14.66
CA ASN A 138 -10.68 -6.30 13.75
C ASN A 138 -10.79 -4.78 13.92
N ALA A 139 -10.05 -4.17 14.86
CA ALA A 139 -10.10 -2.73 15.07
C ALA A 139 -9.30 -2.01 13.98
N PRO A 140 -9.90 -1.02 13.28
CA PRO A 140 -9.17 -0.22 12.30
C PRO A 140 -8.09 0.62 12.99
N PRO A 141 -6.97 0.88 12.30
CA PRO A 141 -5.95 1.78 12.82
C PRO A 141 -6.49 3.21 12.96
N PRO A 142 -5.96 3.99 13.92
CA PRO A 142 -6.37 5.37 14.08
C PRO A 142 -6.04 6.19 12.82
N ARG A 143 -6.93 7.13 12.46
CA ARG A 143 -6.72 8.09 11.35
C ARG A 143 -6.57 7.43 9.97
N LEU A 144 -7.17 6.26 9.79
CA LEU A 144 -7.14 5.50 8.54
C LEU A 144 -7.49 6.34 7.30
N GLY A 145 -8.52 7.20 7.38
CA GLY A 145 -8.89 8.08 6.27
C GLY A 145 -7.76 9.02 5.80
N SER A 146 -7.05 9.67 6.73
CA SER A 146 -5.91 10.55 6.41
C SER A 146 -4.74 9.76 5.82
N VAL A 147 -4.46 8.57 6.34
CA VAL A 147 -3.40 7.67 5.84
C VAL A 147 -3.71 7.23 4.41
N LEU A 148 -4.95 6.82 4.13
CA LEU A 148 -5.37 6.39 2.79
C LEU A 148 -5.34 7.55 1.80
N ALA A 149 -5.82 8.74 2.18
CA ALA A 149 -5.76 9.93 1.34
C ALA A 149 -4.30 10.30 0.97
N PHE A 150 -3.41 10.27 1.97
CA PHE A 150 -1.97 10.45 1.75
C PHE A 150 -1.40 9.40 0.79
N THR A 151 -1.79 8.13 0.97
CA THR A 151 -1.28 7.01 0.17
C THR A 151 -1.71 7.12 -1.28
N LEU A 152 -2.98 7.45 -1.52
CA LEU A 152 -3.51 7.70 -2.86
C LEU A 152 -2.74 8.84 -3.55
N GLU A 153 -2.51 9.95 -2.84
CA GLU A 153 -1.75 11.07 -3.39
C GLU A 153 -0.27 10.70 -3.65
N ALA A 154 0.34 9.87 -2.80
CA ALA A 154 1.68 9.36 -3.02
C ALA A 154 1.76 8.53 -4.31
N LEU A 155 0.83 7.59 -4.50
CA LEU A 155 0.74 6.76 -5.70
C LEU A 155 0.57 7.60 -6.97
N GLN A 156 -0.34 8.57 -6.95
CA GLN A 156 -0.61 9.46 -8.08
C GLN A 156 0.59 10.35 -8.45
N ARG A 157 1.41 10.76 -7.47
CA ARG A 157 2.61 11.58 -7.71
C ARG A 157 3.77 10.77 -8.28
N THR A 158 3.94 9.52 -7.85
CA THR A 158 5.03 8.65 -8.31
C THR A 158 4.83 8.25 -9.79
N LYS A 159 3.59 8.18 -10.27
CA LYS A 159 3.21 7.84 -11.67
C LYS A 159 3.72 6.48 -12.19
N SER A 160 4.40 5.69 -11.36
CA SER A 160 4.76 4.29 -11.63
C SER A 160 4.22 3.40 -10.53
N ILE A 161 3.67 2.26 -10.95
CA ILE A 161 3.24 1.20 -10.05
C ILE A 161 4.32 0.16 -10.00
N GLU A 162 4.81 -0.09 -8.80
CA GLU A 162 5.86 -1.06 -8.53
C GLU A 162 5.27 -2.32 -7.90
N ILE A 163 5.99 -3.43 -8.00
CA ILE A 163 5.55 -4.73 -7.45
C ILE A 163 5.26 -4.61 -5.94
N CYS A 164 6.03 -3.80 -5.21
CA CYS A 164 5.82 -3.59 -3.79
C CYS A 164 4.47 -2.94 -3.45
N ASP A 165 3.91 -2.13 -4.35
CA ASP A 165 2.59 -1.52 -4.17
C ASP A 165 1.51 -2.61 -4.19
N VAL A 166 1.65 -3.57 -5.10
CA VAL A 166 0.74 -4.73 -5.19
C VAL A 166 0.96 -5.68 -4.02
N GLU A 167 2.19 -6.03 -3.67
CA GLU A 167 2.47 -7.05 -2.65
C GLU A 167 2.19 -6.57 -1.22
N THR A 168 2.47 -5.28 -0.91
CA THR A 168 2.43 -4.80 0.48
C THR A 168 1.23 -3.91 0.78
N LEU A 169 0.83 -3.06 -0.17
CA LEU A 169 -0.25 -2.10 0.06
C LEU A 169 -1.62 -2.68 -0.28
N LEU A 170 -1.76 -3.36 -1.42
CA LEU A 170 -3.06 -3.91 -1.85
C LEU A 170 -3.71 -4.84 -0.82
N PRO A 171 -3.01 -5.78 -0.14
CA PRO A 171 -3.63 -6.64 0.88
C PRO A 171 -4.24 -5.82 2.02
N SER A 172 -3.57 -4.74 2.43
CA SER A 172 -4.03 -3.86 3.50
C SER A 172 -5.27 -3.06 3.06
N VAL A 173 -5.30 -2.60 1.81
CA VAL A 173 -6.46 -1.90 1.22
C VAL A 173 -7.67 -2.82 1.08
N LEU A 174 -7.47 -4.05 0.60
CA LEU A 174 -8.53 -5.06 0.50
C LEU A 174 -9.10 -5.42 1.88
N LYS A 175 -8.23 -5.54 2.89
CA LYS A 175 -8.65 -5.75 4.28
C LYS A 175 -9.48 -4.57 4.81
N CYS A 176 -9.11 -3.32 4.47
CA CYS A 176 -9.90 -2.14 4.83
C CYS A 176 -11.30 -2.16 4.21
N LEU A 177 -11.43 -2.55 2.93
CA LEU A 177 -12.73 -2.65 2.25
C LEU A 177 -13.68 -3.65 2.91
N ILE A 178 -13.14 -4.74 3.47
CA ILE A 178 -13.92 -5.73 4.21
C ILE A 178 -14.32 -5.22 5.59
N LEU A 179 -13.35 -4.75 6.38
CA LEU A 179 -13.54 -4.56 7.82
C LEU A 179 -14.11 -3.17 8.19
N VAL A 180 -14.00 -2.18 7.31
CA VAL A 180 -14.36 -0.80 7.64
C VAL A 180 -15.61 -0.38 6.88
N ASN A 181 -16.64 0.04 7.61
CA ASN A 181 -17.93 0.47 7.06
C ASN A 181 -18.09 1.99 6.88
N GLU A 182 -17.03 2.75 7.11
CA GLU A 182 -17.04 4.20 6.90
C GLU A 182 -16.99 4.54 5.40
N PRO A 183 -17.94 5.35 4.88
CA PRO A 183 -18.08 5.58 3.44
C PRO A 183 -16.88 6.31 2.83
N GLN A 184 -16.29 7.28 3.56
CA GLN A 184 -15.11 8.01 3.10
C GLN A 184 -13.90 7.07 2.96
N VAL A 185 -13.69 6.17 3.92
CA VAL A 185 -12.63 5.17 3.88
C VAL A 185 -12.84 4.19 2.73
N LYS A 186 -14.06 3.68 2.55
CA LYS A 186 -14.39 2.78 1.42
C LYS A 186 -14.08 3.46 0.08
N LYS A 187 -14.49 4.72 -0.09
CA LYS A 187 -14.21 5.50 -1.30
C LYS A 187 -12.71 5.58 -1.58
N LEU A 188 -11.90 5.97 -0.59
CA LEU A 188 -10.44 6.06 -0.74
C LEU A 188 -9.81 4.70 -1.06
N CYS A 189 -10.25 3.63 -0.39
CA CYS A 189 -9.76 2.28 -0.69
C CYS A 189 -10.13 1.84 -2.11
N THR A 190 -11.35 2.12 -2.58
CA THR A 190 -11.77 1.82 -3.95
C THR A 190 -10.97 2.62 -4.97
N GLU A 191 -10.68 3.89 -4.71
CA GLU A 191 -9.84 4.72 -5.59
C GLU A 191 -8.38 4.20 -5.65
N ILE A 192 -7.82 3.76 -4.52
CA ILE A 192 -6.50 3.11 -4.51
C ILE A 192 -6.53 1.77 -5.26
N LEU A 193 -7.55 0.94 -5.02
CA LEU A 193 -7.76 -0.32 -5.73
C LEU A 193 -7.81 -0.09 -7.24
N GLN A 194 -8.61 0.88 -7.68
CA GLN A 194 -8.76 1.24 -9.08
C GLN A 194 -7.42 1.69 -9.68
N TYR A 195 -6.72 2.60 -9.01
CA TYR A 195 -5.41 3.07 -9.45
C TYR A 195 -4.41 1.92 -9.62
N LEU A 196 -4.37 0.99 -8.67
CA LEU A 196 -3.48 -0.17 -8.71
C LEU A 196 -3.80 -1.13 -9.86
N VAL A 197 -5.07 -1.49 -10.03
CA VAL A 197 -5.50 -2.44 -11.07
C VAL A 197 -5.27 -1.83 -12.47
N GLU A 198 -5.73 -0.60 -12.71
CA GLU A 198 -5.59 0.07 -14.01
C GLU A 198 -4.11 0.31 -14.39
N GLY A 199 -3.28 0.73 -13.44
CA GLY A 199 -1.86 0.93 -13.75
C GLY A 199 -1.07 -0.38 -13.92
N CYS A 200 -1.52 -1.49 -13.33
CA CYS A 200 -0.99 -2.82 -13.64
C CYS A 200 -1.36 -3.27 -15.05
N GLN A 201 -2.56 -2.94 -15.55
CA GLN A 201 -2.98 -3.25 -16.93
C GLN A 201 -2.21 -2.45 -17.98
N ALA A 202 -2.00 -1.16 -17.71
CA ALA A 202 -1.33 -0.26 -18.66
C ALA A 202 0.13 -0.65 -18.93
N ARG A 203 0.75 -1.42 -18.02
CA ARG A 203 2.14 -1.87 -18.12
C ARG A 203 2.15 -3.29 -18.69
N SER A 204 2.66 -3.45 -19.91
CA SER A 204 2.67 -4.73 -20.67
C SER A 204 3.59 -5.82 -20.11
N GLY A 205 4.02 -5.73 -18.84
CA GLY A 205 4.87 -6.71 -18.17
C GLY A 205 4.03 -7.70 -17.36
N GLY A 206 3.99 -8.96 -17.78
CA GLY A 206 3.18 -10.00 -17.14
C GLY A 206 3.49 -10.28 -15.65
N GLU A 207 4.61 -9.77 -15.14
CA GLU A 207 5.00 -9.91 -13.73
C GLU A 207 4.00 -9.23 -12.78
N LEU A 208 3.59 -7.98 -13.06
CA LEU A 208 2.61 -7.27 -12.21
C LEU A 208 1.24 -7.96 -12.24
N ALA A 209 0.81 -8.44 -13.41
CA ALA A 209 -0.44 -9.19 -13.53
C ALA A 209 -0.39 -10.49 -12.72
N THR A 210 0.74 -11.21 -12.75
CA THR A 210 0.93 -12.43 -11.96
C THR A 210 0.86 -12.15 -10.46
N GLN A 211 1.48 -11.05 -10.01
CA GLN A 211 1.43 -10.64 -8.61
C GLN A 211 0.05 -10.18 -8.18
N LEU A 212 -0.68 -9.48 -9.05
CA LEU A 212 -2.05 -9.08 -8.81
C LEU A 212 -2.95 -10.32 -8.63
N ILE A 213 -2.83 -11.32 -9.51
CA ILE A 213 -3.53 -12.60 -9.39
C ILE A 213 -3.18 -13.30 -8.08
N SER A 214 -1.91 -13.33 -7.70
CA SER A 214 -1.43 -13.94 -6.45
C SER A 214 -2.08 -13.30 -5.22
N VAL A 215 -2.06 -11.97 -5.14
CA VAL A 215 -2.64 -11.22 -4.01
C VAL A 215 -4.15 -11.41 -3.92
N PHE A 216 -4.88 -11.33 -5.03
CA PHE A 216 -6.32 -11.58 -5.02
C PHE A 216 -6.67 -13.03 -4.68
N ARG A 217 -5.87 -14.00 -5.14
CA ARG A 217 -6.06 -15.41 -4.78
C ARG A 217 -5.93 -15.60 -3.27
N GLN A 218 -4.90 -15.03 -2.65
CA GLN A 218 -4.70 -15.08 -1.20
C GLN A 218 -5.86 -14.40 -0.46
N PHE A 219 -6.28 -13.22 -0.93
CA PHE A 219 -7.42 -12.50 -0.37
C PHE A 219 -8.72 -13.32 -0.38
N ILE A 220 -9.01 -14.01 -1.49
CA ILE A 220 -10.19 -14.88 -1.61
C ILE A 220 -10.10 -16.03 -0.60
N GLN A 221 -8.94 -16.67 -0.49
CA GLN A 221 -8.73 -17.80 0.43
C GLN A 221 -8.89 -17.38 1.89
N ASP A 222 -8.39 -16.21 2.27
CA ASP A 222 -8.38 -15.73 3.64
C ASP A 222 -9.75 -15.24 4.13
N TYR A 223 -10.53 -14.56 3.27
CA TYR A 223 -11.72 -13.84 3.71
C TYR A 223 -13.06 -14.46 3.29
N THR A 224 -13.12 -15.27 2.23
CA THR A 224 -14.40 -15.80 1.71
C THR A 224 -15.17 -16.61 2.76
N THR A 225 -14.48 -17.26 3.70
CA THR A 225 -15.13 -18.09 4.72
C THR A 225 -15.95 -17.30 5.75
N VAL A 226 -15.60 -16.03 5.99
CA VAL A 226 -16.22 -15.18 7.02
C VAL A 226 -16.95 -13.98 6.41
N TYR A 227 -16.46 -13.47 5.28
CA TYR A 227 -16.92 -12.23 4.64
C TYR A 227 -17.24 -12.46 3.15
N ASP A 228 -17.94 -13.55 2.84
CA ASP A 228 -18.29 -13.99 1.49
C ASP A 228 -18.89 -12.87 0.63
N ASN A 229 -19.94 -12.21 1.12
CA ASN A 229 -20.66 -11.17 0.39
C ASN A 229 -19.77 -9.95 0.12
N GLN A 230 -18.91 -9.57 1.07
CA GLN A 230 -17.99 -8.46 0.88
C GLN A 230 -16.90 -8.81 -0.13
N VAL A 231 -16.36 -10.03 -0.08
CA VAL A 231 -15.35 -10.50 -1.05
C VAL A 231 -15.92 -10.49 -2.46
N TYR A 232 -17.11 -11.07 -2.68
CA TYR A 232 -17.72 -11.07 -4.00
C TYR A 232 -18.09 -9.66 -4.47
N SER A 233 -18.60 -8.79 -3.60
CA SER A 233 -18.89 -7.39 -3.96
C SER A 233 -17.61 -6.64 -4.38
N ILE A 234 -16.48 -6.85 -3.70
CA ILE A 234 -15.20 -6.26 -4.12
C ILE A 234 -14.78 -6.81 -5.48
N LEU A 235 -14.91 -8.12 -5.71
CA LEU A 235 -14.58 -8.72 -7.01
C LEU A 235 -15.51 -8.27 -8.14
N GLU A 236 -16.77 -7.93 -7.86
CA GLU A 236 -17.66 -7.27 -8.83
C GLU A 236 -17.10 -5.91 -9.22
N THR A 237 -16.58 -5.12 -8.28
CA THR A 237 -15.91 -3.85 -8.62
C THR A 237 -14.66 -4.06 -9.48
N VAL A 238 -13.88 -5.10 -9.17
CA VAL A 238 -12.68 -5.45 -9.94
C VAL A 238 -13.05 -5.98 -11.32
N THR A 239 -14.20 -6.64 -11.47
CA THR A 239 -14.68 -7.14 -12.77
C THR A 239 -14.92 -6.01 -13.77
N VAL A 240 -15.36 -4.84 -13.29
CA VAL A 240 -15.54 -3.64 -14.13
C VAL A 240 -14.20 -3.09 -14.60
N LEU A 241 -13.15 -3.21 -13.78
CA LEU A 241 -11.80 -2.72 -14.08
C LEU A 241 -11.02 -3.71 -14.95
N ASP A 242 -11.01 -4.98 -14.57
CA ASP A 242 -10.28 -6.07 -15.22
C ASP A 242 -11.08 -7.37 -15.19
N GLN A 243 -11.85 -7.61 -16.24
CA GLN A 243 -12.59 -8.87 -16.36
C GLN A 243 -11.64 -10.08 -16.50
N SER A 244 -10.49 -9.92 -17.16
CA SER A 244 -9.55 -11.02 -17.41
C SER A 244 -8.90 -11.53 -16.11
N LEU A 245 -8.56 -10.60 -15.22
CA LEU A 245 -8.06 -10.89 -13.88
C LEU A 245 -9.06 -11.73 -13.08
N VAL A 246 -10.34 -11.34 -13.07
CA VAL A 246 -11.38 -12.07 -12.33
C VAL A 246 -11.64 -13.45 -12.92
N ILE A 247 -11.57 -13.59 -14.26
CA ILE A 247 -11.64 -14.90 -14.91
C ILE A 247 -10.52 -15.82 -14.42
N CYS A 248 -9.28 -15.33 -14.29
CA CYS A 248 -8.15 -16.10 -13.75
C CYS A 248 -8.34 -16.52 -12.28
N LEU A 249 -9.23 -15.86 -11.53
CA LEU A 249 -9.52 -16.12 -10.12
C LEU A 249 -10.68 -17.11 -9.91
N ILE A 250 -11.43 -17.47 -10.96
CA ILE A 250 -12.53 -18.46 -10.90
C ILE A 250 -12.12 -19.75 -10.17
N PRO A 251 -10.97 -20.39 -10.48
CA PRO A 251 -10.58 -21.62 -9.78
C PRO A 251 -10.43 -21.41 -8.26
N ALA A 252 -9.88 -20.27 -7.84
CA ALA A 252 -9.68 -19.97 -6.42
C ALA A 252 -11.00 -19.69 -5.70
N MET A 253 -11.94 -19.01 -6.36
CA MET A 253 -13.28 -18.78 -5.81
C MET A 253 -14.08 -20.07 -5.66
N THR A 254 -14.07 -20.93 -6.69
CA THR A 254 -14.73 -22.23 -6.65
C THR A 254 -14.13 -23.12 -5.54
N GLU A 255 -12.80 -23.11 -5.38
CA GLU A 255 -12.13 -23.83 -4.31
C GLU A 255 -12.50 -23.28 -2.92
N ALA A 256 -12.49 -21.96 -2.74
CA ALA A 256 -12.87 -21.31 -1.48
C ALA A 256 -14.32 -21.61 -1.09
N LEU A 257 -15.25 -21.60 -2.06
CA LEU A 257 -16.64 -22.01 -1.87
C LEU A 257 -16.72 -23.46 -1.37
N LYS A 258 -16.09 -24.41 -2.08
CA LYS A 258 -16.10 -25.83 -1.70
C LYS A 258 -15.51 -26.06 -0.31
N ASN A 259 -14.41 -25.38 0.00
CA ASN A 259 -13.76 -25.45 1.30
C ASN A 259 -14.65 -24.88 2.42
N SER A 260 -15.38 -23.79 2.16
CA SER A 260 -16.32 -23.23 3.14
C SER A 260 -17.50 -24.17 3.43
N GLU A 261 -18.07 -24.81 2.39
CA GLU A 261 -19.15 -25.79 2.55
C GLU A 261 -18.68 -27.04 3.31
N TYR A 262 -17.48 -27.53 2.98
CA TYR A 262 -16.89 -28.69 3.66
C TYR A 262 -16.63 -28.41 5.15
N LYS A 263 -16.04 -27.25 5.48
CA LYS A 263 -15.71 -26.88 6.87
C LYS A 263 -16.93 -26.61 7.73
N GLN A 264 -17.99 -26.03 7.16
CA GLN A 264 -19.20 -25.73 7.91
C GLN A 264 -20.04 -26.98 8.17
N GLY A 265 -19.94 -28.03 7.35
CA GLY A 265 -20.67 -29.30 7.55
C GLY A 265 -22.20 -29.18 7.43
N LEU A 266 -22.70 -27.98 7.11
CA LEU A 266 -24.13 -27.64 7.02
C LEU A 266 -24.72 -27.91 5.62
N GLY A 267 -23.96 -28.52 4.73
CA GLY A 267 -24.35 -28.72 3.33
C GLY A 267 -24.05 -27.49 2.47
N ARG A 268 -24.83 -27.30 1.40
CA ARG A 268 -24.59 -26.24 0.40
C ARG A 268 -25.09 -24.89 0.91
N ASN A 269 -24.23 -23.87 0.90
CA ASN A 269 -24.62 -22.51 1.31
C ASN A 269 -25.26 -21.79 0.11
N THR A 270 -26.60 -21.74 0.09
CA THR A 270 -27.37 -21.16 -1.03
C THR A 270 -27.06 -19.68 -1.24
N LEU A 271 -26.96 -18.89 -0.16
CA LEU A 271 -26.67 -17.46 -0.24
C LEU A 271 -25.29 -17.19 -0.85
N GLN A 272 -24.27 -17.93 -0.40
CA GLN A 272 -22.91 -17.79 -0.91
C GLN A 272 -22.82 -18.24 -2.38
N ARG A 273 -23.50 -19.35 -2.74
CA ARG A 273 -23.60 -19.80 -4.13
C ARG A 273 -24.30 -18.79 -5.02
N GLU A 274 -25.37 -18.16 -4.55
CA GLU A 274 -26.09 -17.10 -5.29
C GLU A 274 -25.22 -15.86 -5.49
N ALA A 275 -24.50 -15.42 -4.46
CA ALA A 275 -23.54 -14.32 -4.57
C ALA A 275 -22.43 -14.64 -5.59
N TYR A 276 -21.90 -15.86 -5.55
CA TYR A 276 -20.89 -16.29 -6.52
C TYR A 276 -21.45 -16.38 -7.95
N LYS A 277 -22.65 -16.95 -8.13
CA LYS A 277 -23.33 -16.99 -9.44
C LYS A 277 -23.60 -15.59 -9.99
N ARG A 278 -23.94 -14.62 -9.13
CA ARG A 278 -24.12 -13.21 -9.52
C ARG A 278 -22.83 -12.64 -10.10
N LEU A 279 -21.69 -12.83 -9.44
CA LEU A 279 -20.39 -12.43 -9.96
C LEU A 279 -20.08 -13.14 -11.29
N LEU A 280 -20.23 -14.46 -11.35
CA LEU A 280 -19.97 -15.24 -12.58
C LEU A 280 -20.83 -14.77 -13.76
N SER A 281 -22.06 -14.34 -13.52
CA SER A 281 -22.94 -13.82 -14.59
C SER A 281 -22.36 -12.59 -15.32
N GLN A 282 -21.44 -11.85 -14.67
CA GLN A 282 -20.73 -10.71 -15.24
C GLN A 282 -19.50 -11.11 -16.07
N LEU A 283 -19.04 -12.37 -15.98
CA LEU A 283 -17.81 -12.86 -16.63
C LEU A 283 -18.05 -13.53 -17.99
N THR A 284 -19.19 -13.24 -18.64
CA THR A 284 -19.54 -13.73 -19.98
C THR A 284 -19.43 -15.27 -20.11
N GLU A 285 -18.64 -15.78 -21.07
CA GLU A 285 -18.57 -17.21 -21.39
C GLU A 285 -17.90 -18.03 -20.28
N ALA A 286 -16.78 -17.55 -19.74
CA ALA A 286 -16.07 -18.24 -18.65
C ALA A 286 -16.97 -18.39 -17.41
N GLY A 287 -17.77 -17.36 -17.11
CA GLY A 287 -18.75 -17.39 -16.04
C GLY A 287 -19.88 -18.39 -16.26
N ARG A 288 -20.47 -18.40 -17.47
CA ARG A 288 -21.54 -19.37 -17.83
C ARG A 288 -21.07 -20.81 -17.73
N MET A 289 -19.86 -21.10 -18.20
CA MET A 289 -19.28 -22.44 -18.14
C MET A 289 -19.13 -22.92 -16.69
N GLU A 290 -18.68 -22.06 -15.78
CA GLU A 290 -18.56 -22.42 -14.37
C GLU A 290 -19.93 -22.55 -13.68
N ILE A 291 -20.92 -21.70 -14.02
CA ILE A 291 -22.29 -21.84 -13.51
C ILE A 291 -22.87 -23.22 -13.88
N LEU A 292 -22.74 -23.63 -15.14
CA LEU A 292 -23.20 -24.95 -15.61
C LEU A 292 -22.49 -26.10 -14.88
N LYS A 293 -21.21 -25.94 -14.56
CA LYS A 293 -20.45 -26.92 -13.78
C LYS A 293 -20.95 -27.02 -12.35
N LEU A 294 -21.18 -25.88 -11.69
CA LEU A 294 -21.76 -25.82 -10.34
C LEU A 294 -23.18 -26.41 -10.30
N GLU A 295 -23.95 -26.27 -11.38
CA GLU A 295 -25.29 -26.85 -11.54
C GLU A 295 -25.26 -28.35 -11.81
N LYS A 296 -24.29 -28.84 -12.58
CA LYS A 296 -24.10 -30.29 -12.77
C LYS A 296 -23.71 -31.00 -11.48
N GLU A 297 -23.00 -30.33 -10.58
CA GLU A 297 -22.76 -30.84 -9.23
C GLU A 297 -24.05 -30.93 -8.39
N PHE A 298 -25.23 -30.47 -8.86
CA PHE A 298 -26.51 -30.66 -8.16
C PHE A 298 -27.10 -32.08 -8.24
N TYR A 299 -26.65 -32.90 -9.19
CA TYR A 299 -27.08 -34.29 -9.38
C TYR A 299 -25.98 -35.27 -8.99
#